data_AF-D5RS68-F1
#
_entry.id   AF-D5RS68-F1
#
_cell.length_a   1.000
_cell.length_b   1.000
_cell.length_c   1.000
_cell.angle_alpha   90.00
_cell.angle_beta   90.00
_cell.angle_gamma   90.00
#
_symmetry.space_group_name_H-M   'P 1'
#
loop_
_entity.id
_entity.type
_entity.pdbx_description
1 polymer ?
#
loop_
_entity_poly.entity_id
_entity_poly.type
_entity_poly.pdbx_seq_one_letter_code
_entity_poly.pdbx_strand_id
1 'polypeptide(L)' 'LWLKLPAGWSRGELLARWQGAGNPGQGPGLVGSDAFALEAPPEAVRLGLGAPEAAGLRQGLEALADLLARPPAMSSLVV' A
#
# COMPACT_ATOMS: atom_id res chain seq x y z
N LEU A 1 5.09 -3.45 10.41
CA LEU A 1 4.58 -2.12 10.82
C LEU A 1 3.15 -1.96 10.28
N TRP A 2 2.27 -1.22 10.95
CA TRP A 2 0.95 -0.88 10.42
C TRP A 2 0.93 0.56 9.91
N LEU A 3 0.41 0.75 8.69
CA LEU A 3 0.21 2.05 8.07
C LEU A 3 -1.28 2.30 7.94
N LYS A 4 -1.79 3.32 8.64
CA LYS A 4 -3.15 3.83 8.44
C LYS A 4 -3.18 4.68 7.18
N LEU A 5 -4.19 4.47 6.33
CA LEU A 5 -4.27 5.19 5.07
C LEU A 5 -4.82 6.61 5.28
N PRO A 6 -4.37 7.58 4.45
CA PRO A 6 -4.99 8.90 4.40
C PRO A 6 -6.47 8.81 3.98
N ALA A 7 -7.25 9.84 4.31
CA ALA A 7 -8.65 9.88 3.90
C ALA A 7 -8.82 9.78 2.38
N GLY A 8 -9.84 9.06 1.93
CA GLY A 8 -10.13 8.83 0.51
C GLY A 8 -9.37 7.65 -0.12
N TRP A 9 -8.31 7.15 0.53
CA TRP A 9 -7.63 5.94 0.07
C TRP A 9 -8.35 4.68 0.55
N SER A 10 -8.44 3.70 -0.34
CA SER A 10 -8.76 2.32 0.04
C SER A 10 -7.50 1.45 0.02
N ARG A 11 -7.45 0.45 0.91
CA ARG A 11 -6.37 -0.55 0.96
C ARG A 11 -6.27 -1.33 -0.36
N GLY A 12 -7.41 -1.63 -0.98
CA GLY A 12 -7.47 -2.33 -2.26
C GLY A 12 -6.84 -1.51 -3.39
N GLU A 13 -7.17 -0.22 -3.46
CA GLU A 13 -6.58 0.67 -4.46
C GLU A 13 -5.07 0.84 -4.25
N LEU A 14 -4.63 1.03 -3.00
CA LEU A 14 -3.20 1.13 -2.70
C LEU A 14 -2.46 -0.13 -3.15
N LEU A 15 -2.96 -1.32 -2.80
CA LEU A 15 -2.35 -2.58 -3.20
C LEU A 15 -2.32 -2.73 -4.73
N ALA A 16 -3.42 -2.44 -5.41
CA ALA A 16 -3.49 -2.53 -6.88
C ALA A 16 -2.46 -1.60 -7.55
N ARG A 17 -2.35 -0.35 -7.09
CA ARG A 17 -1.37 0.61 -7.62
C ARG A 17 0.07 0.23 -7.29
N TRP A 18 0.32 -0.26 -6.07
CA TRP A 18 1.65 -0.71 -5.67
C TRP A 18 2.15 -1.86 -6.53
N GLN A 19 1.29 -2.85 -6.83
CA GLN A 19 1.63 -3.95 -7.72
C GLN A 19 1.79 -3.50 -9.19
N GLY A 20 0.93 -2.58 -9.64
CA GLY A 20 0.99 -2.02 -11.00
C GLY A 20 2.19 -1.10 -11.27
N ALA A 21 2.79 -0.51 -10.22
CA ALA A 21 3.91 0.42 -10.33
C ALA A 21 5.26 -0.24 -10.71
N GLY A 22 5.29 -1.57 -10.94
CA GLY A 22 6.46 -2.22 -11.53
C GLY A 22 7.67 -2.34 -10.62
N ASN A 23 7.48 -2.30 -9.29
CA ASN A 23 8.54 -2.54 -8.28
C ASN A 23 8.44 -3.92 -7.57
N PRO A 24 8.19 -5.05 -8.27
CA PRO A 24 8.15 -6.34 -7.61
C PRO A 24 9.56 -6.72 -7.12
N GLY A 25 9.73 -6.81 -5.80
CA GLY A 25 10.89 -7.43 -5.15
C GLY A 25 11.90 -6.48 -4.48
N GLN A 26 11.80 -5.16 -4.67
CA GLN A 26 12.78 -4.21 -4.09
C GLN A 26 12.24 -3.34 -2.95
N GLY A 27 10.92 -3.21 -2.80
CA GLY A 27 10.27 -2.43 -1.75
C GLY A 27 9.71 -3.26 -0.60
N PRO A 28 9.08 -2.62 0.40
CA PRO A 28 8.41 -3.34 1.48
C PRO A 28 7.28 -4.22 0.93
N GLY A 29 7.05 -5.36 1.56
CA GLY A 29 5.86 -6.17 1.31
C GLY A 29 4.62 -5.47 1.87
N LEU A 30 3.52 -5.45 1.13
CA LEU A 30 2.25 -4.86 1.57
C LEU A 30 1.18 -5.95 1.67
N VAL A 31 0.44 -5.95 2.77
CA VAL A 31 -0.73 -6.82 2.98
C VAL A 31 -1.89 -5.97 3.50
N GLY A 32 -3.08 -6.13 2.92
CA GLY A 32 -4.29 -5.44 3.37
C GLY A 32 -4.71 -5.85 4.79
N SER A 33 -5.30 -4.94 5.54
CA SER A 33 -5.85 -5.18 6.88
C SER A 33 -6.93 -6.27 6.91
N ASP A 34 -7.64 -6.48 5.80
CA ASP A 34 -8.67 -7.51 5.62
C ASP A 34 -8.14 -8.93 5.79
N ALA A 35 -6.87 -9.17 5.47
CA ALA A 35 -6.23 -10.46 5.73
C ALA A 35 -6.10 -10.78 7.24
N PHE A 36 -6.29 -9.79 8.11
CA PHE A 36 -6.15 -9.90 9.57
C PHE A 36 -7.43 -9.57 10.34
N ALA A 37 -8.51 -9.20 9.65
CA ALA A 37 -9.74 -8.76 10.29
C ALA A 37 -10.74 -9.91 10.44
N LEU A 38 -11.36 -10.00 11.61
CA LEU A 38 -12.50 -10.89 11.87
C LEU A 38 -13.85 -10.23 11.53
N GLU A 39 -13.84 -8.90 11.41
CA GLU A 39 -15.00 -8.06 11.14
C GLU A 39 -14.64 -6.99 10.08
N ALA A 40 -15.29 -5.83 10.09
CA ALA A 40 -15.02 -4.74 9.16
C ALA A 40 -13.54 -4.27 9.29
N PRO A 41 -12.70 -4.48 8.26
CA PRO A 41 -11.30 -4.11 8.31
C PRO A 41 -11.12 -2.58 8.22
N PRO A 42 -10.21 -1.98 9.00
CA PRO A 42 -9.88 -0.56 8.86
C PRO A 42 -9.14 -0.32 7.53
N GLU A 43 -9.19 0.91 7.01
CA GLU A 43 -8.35 1.30 5.86
C GLU A 43 -6.88 1.46 6.29
N ALA A 44 -6.18 0.33 6.30
CA ALA A 44 -4.79 0.19 6.73
C ALA A 44 -4.10 -0.97 5.98
N VAL A 45 -2.77 -0.91 5.92
CA VAL A 45 -1.93 -1.99 5.38
C VAL A 45 -0.81 -2.36 6.34
N ARG A 46 -0.45 -3.65 6.36
CA ARG A 46 0.73 -4.16 7.07
C ARG A 46 1.93 -4.12 6.14
N LEU A 47 2.98 -3.44 6.59
CA LEU A 47 4.27 -3.34 5.92
C LEU A 47 5.23 -4.41 6.46
N GLY A 48 5.70 -5.28 5.56
CA GLY A 48 6.76 -6.24 5.75
C GLY A 48 8.11 -5.63 5.36
N LEU A 49 8.98 -5.43 6.34
CA LEU A 49 10.28 -4.76 6.16
C LEU A 49 11.47 -5.74 6.06
N GLY A 50 11.22 -7.04 6.25
CA GLY A 50 12.29 -8.04 6.39
C GLY A 50 12.79 -8.69 5.10
N ALA A 51 12.19 -8.37 3.95
CA ALA A 51 12.56 -8.94 2.66
C ALA A 51 13.59 -8.09 1.86
N PRO A 52 13.44 -6.76 1.72
CA PRO A 52 14.38 -5.96 0.95
C PRO A 52 15.68 -5.63 1.70
N GLU A 53 16.77 -5.42 0.96
CA GLU A 53 18.00 -4.82 1.51
C GLU A 53 17.76 -3.35 1.92
N ALA A 54 18.63 -2.81 2.79
CA ALA A 54 18.42 -1.48 3.37
C ALA A 54 18.26 -0.35 2.34
N ALA A 55 19.01 -0.39 1.22
CA ALA A 55 18.89 0.58 0.14
C ALA A 55 17.55 0.46 -0.61
N GLY A 56 17.14 -0.77 -0.95
CA GLY A 56 15.85 -1.05 -1.59
C GLY A 56 14.67 -0.67 -0.70
N LEU A 57 14.80 -0.89 0.62
CA LEU A 57 13.77 -0.53 1.58
C LEU A 57 13.52 0.98 1.61
N ARG A 58 14.59 1.79 1.66
CA ARG A 58 14.45 3.26 1.61
C ARG A 58 13.74 3.71 0.35
N GLN A 59 14.22 3.28 -0.82
CA GLN A 59 13.63 3.64 -2.11
C GLN A 59 12.17 3.19 -2.21
N GLY A 60 11.85 1.99 -1.71
CA GLY A 60 10.48 1.48 -1.66
C GLY A 60 9.56 2.29 -0.75
N LEU A 61 10.05 2.75 0.40
CA LEU A 61 9.29 3.61 1.30
C LEU A 61 9.09 5.02 0.71
N GLU A 62 10.08 5.57 0.02
CA GLU A 62 9.97 6.84 -0.71
C GLU A 62 8.93 6.73 -1.84
N ALA A 63 8.98 5.67 -2.64
CA ALA A 63 7.98 5.41 -3.67
C ALA A 63 6.56 5.23 -3.11
N LEU A 64 6.43 4.58 -1.94
CA LEU A 64 5.15 4.44 -1.26
C LEU A 64 4.62 5.79 -0.75
N ALA A 65 5.49 6.65 -0.23
CA ALA A 65 5.12 8.00 0.21
C ALA A 65 4.67 8.86 -0.99
N ASP A 66 5.42 8.82 -2.10
CA ASP A 66 5.07 9.52 -3.34
C ASP A 66 3.75 9.04 -3.92
N LEU A 67 3.45 7.75 -3.82
CA LEU A 67 2.19 7.17 -4.24
C LEU A 67 1.02 7.73 -3.42
N LEU A 68 1.16 7.77 -2.09
CA LEU A 68 0.13 8.25 -1.16
C LEU A 68 -0.06 9.78 -1.18
N ALA A 69 0.97 10.52 -1.59
CA ALA A 69 0.90 11.97 -1.77
C ALA A 69 0.02 12.38 -2.95
N ARG A 70 -0.19 11.47 -3.91
CA ARG A 70 -1.13 11.70 -5.02
C ARG A 70 -2.55 11.41 -4.55
N PRO A 71 -3.56 12.13 -5.05
CA PRO A 71 -4.93 11.79 -4.73
C PRO A 71 -5.24 10.34 -5.19
N PRO A 72 -6.09 9.62 -4.45
CA PRO A 72 -6.68 8.38 -4.95
C PRO A 72 -7.37 8.70 -6.28
N ALA A 73 -7.39 7.75 -7.21
CA ALA A 73 -8.14 7.94 -8.45
C ALA A 73 -9.58 8.05 -8.00
N MET A 74 -10.29 9.01 -8.58
CA MET A 74 -11.73 8.90 -8.63
C MET A 74 -12.00 7.55 -9.28
N SER A 75 -12.44 6.58 -8.48
CA SER A 75 -12.96 5.33 -8.98
C SER A 75 -14.23 5.72 -9.73
N SER A 76 -14.13 5.91 -11.04
CA SER A 76 -15.30 5.84 -11.91
C SER A 76 -15.84 4.43 -11.73
N LEU A 77 -16.88 4.30 -10.91
CA LEU A 77 -17.74 3.15 -10.93
C LEU A 77 -18.30 3.07 -12.35
N VAL A 78 -17.79 2.13 -13.15
CA VAL A 78 -18.48 1.70 -14.35
C VAL A 78 -19.67 0.88 -13.85
N VAL A 79 -20.86 1.45 -13.98
CA VAL A 79 -22.16 0.78 -13.73
C VAL A 79 -22.58 0.04 -14.99
#